data_AF-A0A3Q0JPC3-F1
#
_entry.id   AF-A0A3Q0JPC3-F1
#
_cell.length_a   1.000
_cell.length_b   1.000
_cell.length_c   1.000
_cell.angle_alpha   90.00
_cell.angle_beta   90.00
_cell.angle_gamma   90.00
#
_symmetry.space_group_name_H-M   'P 1'
#
loop_
_entity.id
_entity.type
_entity.pdbx_description
1 polymer ?
#
loop_
_entity_poly.entity_id
_entity_poly.type
_entity_poly.pdbx_seq_one_letter_code
_entity_poly.pdbx_strand_id
1 'polypeptide(L)' 'VAPIQFACETIDNVNKDVKALISQYVSDPKRNINPLSMRLQGTIDANVMGGIAKYQQAFFTPEFAR' A
#
# COMPACT_ATOMS: atom_id res chain seq x y z
N VAL A 1 19.15 5.90 2.82
CA VAL A 1 17.81 6.46 2.51
C VAL A 1 17.14 6.81 3.83
N ALA A 2 16.58 8.02 3.96
CA ALA A 2 15.89 8.42 5.19
C ALA A 2 14.64 7.53 5.43
N PRO A 3 14.29 7.19 6.68
CA PRO A 3 13.12 6.33 6.95
C PRO A 3 11.82 6.84 6.32
N ILE A 4 11.59 8.16 6.32
CA ILE A 4 10.43 8.79 5.66
C ILE A 4 10.47 8.62 4.14
N GLN A 5 11.63 8.77 3.51
CA GLN A 5 11.78 8.58 2.08
C GLN A 5 11.52 7.12 1.69
N PHE A 6 12.05 6.17 2.47
CA PHE A 6 11.77 4.75 2.27
C PHE A 6 10.28 4.42 2.43
N ALA A 7 9.60 5.04 3.39
CA ALA A 7 8.15 4.89 3.56
C ALA A 7 7.37 5.44 2.35
N CYS A 8 7.73 6.63 1.85
CA CYS A 8 7.14 7.22 0.65
C CYS A 8 7.34 6.32 -0.58
N GLU A 9 8.56 5.85 -0.81
CA GLU A 9 8.89 4.94 -1.93
C GLU A 9 8.12 3.62 -1.83
N THR A 10 8.00 3.07 -0.61
CA THR A 10 7.24 1.83 -0.36
C THR A 10 5.76 2.02 -0.71
N ILE A 11 5.14 3.11 -0.25
CA ILE A 11 3.72 3.41 -0.56
C ILE A 11 3.51 3.67 -2.05
N ASP A 12 4.43 4.38 -2.72
CA ASP A 12 4.34 4.63 -4.15
C ASP A 12 4.43 3.34 -4.98
N ASN A 13 5.32 2.43 -4.62
CA ASN A 13 5.43 1.12 -5.27
C ASN A 13 4.16 0.28 -5.08
N VAL A 14 3.61 0.24 -3.86
CA VAL A 14 2.34 -0.47 -3.60
C VAL A 14 1.20 0.13 -4.43
N ASN A 15 1.12 1.47 -4.53
CA ASN A 15 0.11 2.13 -5.35
C ASN A 15 0.24 1.80 -6.84
N LYS A 16 1.47 1.73 -7.36
CA LYS A 16 1.74 1.32 -8.74
C LYS A 16 1.27 -0.11 -9.00
N ASP A 17 1.59 -1.04 -8.10
CA ASP A 17 1.16 -2.44 -8.22
C ASP A 17 -0.36 -2.58 -8.23
N VAL A 18 -1.05 -1.89 -7.31
CA VAL A 18 -2.51 -1.93 -7.21
C VAL A 18 -3.15 -1.35 -8.46
N LYS A 19 -2.66 -0.22 -8.98
CA LYS A 19 -3.15 0.38 -10.23
C LYS A 19 -2.93 -0.54 -11.43
N ALA A 20 -1.76 -1.15 -11.54
CA ALA A 20 -1.46 -2.11 -12.60
C ALA A 20 -2.40 -3.32 -12.54
N LEU A 21 -2.66 -3.83 -11.34
CA LEU A 21 -3.58 -4.94 -11.14
C LEU A 21 -5.00 -4.54 -11.53
N ILE A 22 -5.51 -3.39 -11.07
CA ILE A 22 -6.83 -2.86 -11.46
C ILE A 22 -6.94 -2.77 -12.99
N SER A 23 -5.93 -2.23 -13.67
CA SER A 23 -5.94 -2.11 -15.13
C SER A 23 -6.09 -3.46 -15.84
N GLN A 24 -5.52 -4.54 -15.28
CA GLN A 24 -5.67 -5.88 -15.84
C GLN A 24 -7.11 -6.38 -15.73
N TYR A 25 -7.78 -6.16 -14.60
CA TYR A 25 -9.19 -6.55 -14.41
C TYR A 25 -10.16 -5.67 -15.20
N VAL A 26 -9.82 -4.40 -15.43
CA VAL A 26 -10.58 -3.54 -16.35
C VAL A 26 -10.48 -4.08 -17.78
N SER A 27 -9.30 -4.54 -18.21
CA SER A 27 -9.10 -5.11 -19.55
C SER A 27 -9.72 -6.51 -19.73
N ASP A 28 -9.85 -7.27 -18.64
CA ASP A 28 -10.38 -8.63 -18.65
C ASP A 28 -11.25 -8.88 -17.40
N PRO A 29 -12.54 -8.45 -17.43
CA PRO A 29 -13.43 -8.53 -16.28
C PRO A 29 -13.83 -9.96 -15.88
N LYS A 30 -13.57 -10.97 -16.72
CA LYS A 30 -13.88 -12.38 -16.44
C LYS A 30 -12.79 -13.09 -15.66
N ARG A 31 -11.64 -12.43 -15.45
CA ARG A 31 -10.51 -12.97 -14.70
C ARG A 31 -10.92 -13.26 -13.25
N ASN A 32 -10.35 -14.33 -12.67
CA ASN A 32 -10.61 -14.70 -11.28
C ASN A 32 -10.26 -13.52 -10.35
N ILE A 33 -11.22 -13.03 -9.57
CA ILE A 33 -11.07 -11.84 -8.70
C ILE A 33 -10.18 -12.07 -7.47
N ASN A 34 -9.94 -13.34 -7.07
CA ASN A 34 -9.24 -13.67 -5.82
C ASN A 34 -7.87 -12.98 -5.67
N PRO A 35 -6.99 -12.93 -6.68
CA PRO A 35 -5.71 -12.22 -6.55
C PRO A 35 -5.87 -10.71 -6.30
N LEU A 36 -6.87 -10.06 -6.90
CA LEU A 36 -7.16 -8.64 -6.63
C LEU A 36 -7.67 -8.46 -5.20
N SER A 37 -8.63 -9.27 -4.78
CA SER A 37 -9.18 -9.23 -3.42
C SER A 37 -8.08 -9.45 -2.38
N MET A 38 -7.22 -10.46 -2.56
CA MET A 38 -6.10 -10.74 -1.65
C MET A 38 -5.08 -9.59 -1.61
N ARG A 39 -4.76 -8.98 -2.75
CA ARG A 39 -3.81 -7.84 -2.82
C ARG A 39 -4.36 -6.61 -2.11
N LEU A 40 -5.63 -6.29 -2.33
CA LEU A 40 -6.30 -5.17 -1.66
C LEU A 40 -6.40 -5.42 -0.16
N GLN A 41 -6.84 -6.60 0.24
CA GLN A 41 -6.94 -7.01 1.65
C GLN A 41 -5.59 -6.90 2.37
N GLY A 42 -4.51 -7.42 1.77
CA GLY A 42 -3.17 -7.34 2.37
C GLY A 42 -2.56 -5.94 2.39
N THR A 43 -3.07 -5.02 1.58
CA THR A 43 -2.61 -3.61 1.53
C THR A 43 -3.36 -2.75 2.55
N ILE A 44 -4.67 -2.94 2.66
CA ILE A 44 -5.56 -2.17 3.56
C ILE A 44 -5.45 -2.70 4.99
N ASP A 45 -5.62 -4.01 5.16
CA ASP A 45 -5.61 -4.69 6.45
C ASP A 45 -4.30 -5.44 6.65
N ALA A 46 -3.20 -4.70 6.55
CA ALA A 46 -1.83 -5.21 6.73
C ALA A 46 -1.52 -5.54 8.21
N ASN A 47 -2.35 -6.39 8.82
CA ASN A 47 -2.36 -6.73 10.24
C ASN A 47 -1.06 -7.40 10.73
N VAL A 48 -0.29 -8.00 9.82
CA VAL A 48 0.98 -8.69 10.15
C VAL A 48 2.17 -7.73 10.17
N MET A 49 2.27 -6.83 9.19
CA MET A 49 3.40 -5.90 9.09
C MET A 49 3.12 -4.56 9.77
N GLY A 50 1.89 -4.30 10.22
CA GLY A 50 1.46 -3.05 10.88
C GLY A 50 1.05 -1.93 9.92
N GLY A 51 1.09 -2.20 8.61
CA GLY A 51 0.51 -1.37 7.57
C GLY A 51 0.88 0.12 7.59
N ILE A 52 -0.04 0.92 7.06
CA ILE A 52 0.06 2.38 7.02
C ILE A 52 0.10 2.97 8.43
N ALA A 53 -0.54 2.32 9.41
CA ALA A 53 -0.56 2.78 10.80
C ALA A 53 0.85 2.96 11.39
N LYS A 54 1.82 2.11 11.03
CA LYS A 54 3.22 2.30 11.46
C LYS A 54 3.84 3.58 10.90
N TYR A 55 3.54 3.95 9.66
CA TYR A 55 4.02 5.20 9.08
C TYR A 55 3.38 6.41 9.75
N GLN A 56 2.08 6.33 10.07
CA GLN A 56 1.39 7.37 10.83
C GLN A 56 2.01 7.56 12.21
N GLN A 57 2.22 6.48 12.95
CA GLN A 57 2.84 6.53 14.29
C GLN A 57 4.27 7.07 14.26
N ALA A 58 5.03 6.80 13.19
CA ALA A 58 6.43 7.22 13.09
C ALA A 58 6.60 8.66 12.60
N PHE A 59 5.72 9.13 11.69
CA PHE A 59 5.97 10.35 10.93
C PHE A 59 4.87 11.40 11.05
N PHE A 60 3.69 11.07 11.60
CA PHE A 60 2.59 12.04 11.75
C PHE A 60 2.51 12.60 13.17
N THR A 61 3.59 12.48 13.95
CA THR A 61 3.66 13.06 15.28
C THR A 61 4.08 14.54 15.20
N PRO A 62 3.61 15.41 16.13
CA PRO A 62 4.04 16.80 16.18
C PRO A 62 5.56 16.97 16.32
N GLU A 63 6.22 16.01 16.97
CA GLU A 63 7.67 16.02 17.18
C GLU A 63 8.44 15.81 15.89
N PHE A 64 7.91 15.00 14.95
CA PHE A 64 8.53 14.78 13.65
C PHE A 64 8.35 15.98 12.70
N ALA A 65 7.27 16.75 12.89
CA ALA A 65 6.94 17.91 12.07
C ALA A 65 7.67 19.21 12.47
N ARG A 66 8.43 19.20 13.56
CA ARG A 66 9.27 20.31 14.03
C ARG A 66 10.65 20.27 13.40
#